data_AF-A0A285UVQ2-F1
#
_entry.id   AF-A0A285UVQ2-F1
#
_cell.length_a   1.000
_cell.length_b   1.000
_cell.length_c   1.000
_cell.angle_alpha   90.00
_cell.angle_beta   90.00
_cell.angle_gamma   90.00
#
_symmetry.space_group_name_H-M   'P 1'
#
loop_
_entity.id
_entity.type
_entity.pdbx_description
1 polymer ?
#
loop_
_entity_poly.entity_id
_entity_poly.type
_entity_poly.pdbx_seq_one_letter_code
_entity_poly.pdbx_strand_id
1 'polypeptide(L)'
;MLADGLGSNLARVRRLCALLAFIPLLAACTVETSPGPGGGGRPIPGPGMCTMEYAPVCAERGGRRQTLSNACEARNRGFDIIHRGECRRQPEVRACTREYNPVCGERRGRQQTFANACEARNQGFQIIRRGECRRQPDRRPDREPDRRPDREPQRMCTMEYAPVCAERGGRMRTFPNACTAGNDGFRIIGTGECRR
;
A
#
# COMPACT_ATOMS: atom_id res chain seq x y z
N MET A 1 13.55 -27.27 75.30
CA MET A 1 13.02 -26.82 74.01
C MET A 1 13.81 -25.59 73.56
N LEU A 2 14.98 -25.77 72.93
CA LEU A 2 15.77 -24.66 72.37
C LEU A 2 16.45 -25.16 71.08
N ALA A 3 15.64 -25.39 70.05
CA ALA A 3 16.09 -25.58 68.68
C ALA A 3 15.04 -24.89 67.81
N ASP A 4 15.46 -23.90 67.01
CA ASP A 4 14.79 -23.37 65.79
C ASP A 4 15.20 -21.91 65.46
N GLY A 5 16.45 -21.50 65.76
CA GLY A 5 16.94 -20.14 65.48
C GLY A 5 17.91 -19.98 64.30
N LEU A 6 18.56 -21.06 63.84
CA LEU A 6 19.69 -20.96 62.90
C LEU A 6 19.36 -21.23 61.42
N GLY A 7 18.28 -21.95 61.10
CA GLY A 7 17.94 -22.31 59.70
C GLY A 7 17.30 -21.18 58.88
N SER A 8 16.50 -20.33 59.52
CA SER A 8 15.71 -19.27 58.87
C SER A 8 16.56 -18.05 58.50
N ASN A 9 17.59 -17.74 59.29
CA ASN A 9 18.52 -16.63 59.02
C ASN A 9 19.48 -16.98 57.87
N LEU A 10 19.99 -18.21 57.80
CA LEU A 10 20.90 -18.64 56.72
C LEU A 10 20.20 -18.67 55.35
N ALA A 11 18.92 -19.06 55.31
CA ALA A 11 18.11 -19.04 54.08
C ALA A 11 17.78 -17.61 53.62
N ARG A 12 17.52 -16.68 54.55
CA ARG A 12 17.30 -15.25 54.23
C ARG A 12 18.58 -14.59 53.74
N VAL A 13 19.73 -14.85 54.39
CA VAL A 13 21.04 -14.34 53.96
C VAL A 13 21.40 -14.88 52.58
N ARG A 14 21.17 -16.18 52.32
CA ARG A 14 21.44 -16.78 51.00
C ARG A 14 20.54 -16.23 49.89
N ARG A 15 19.26 -15.90 50.18
CA ARG A 15 18.37 -15.21 49.24
C ARG A 15 18.78 -13.75 49.02
N LEU A 16 19.22 -13.04 50.07
CA LEU A 16 19.73 -11.68 49.96
C LEU A 16 21.03 -11.63 49.14
N CYS A 17 21.98 -12.53 49.40
CA CYS A 17 23.22 -12.65 48.64
C CYS A 17 22.96 -13.03 47.17
N ALA A 18 21.98 -13.90 46.89
CA ALA A 18 21.60 -14.22 45.52
C ALA A 18 20.97 -13.03 44.78
N LEU A 19 20.17 -12.20 45.45
CA LEU A 19 19.60 -10.98 44.87
C LEU A 19 20.65 -9.87 44.69
N LEU A 20 21.62 -9.76 45.60
CA LEU A 20 22.72 -8.80 45.50
C LEU A 20 23.81 -9.20 44.48
N ALA A 21 23.95 -10.50 44.18
CA ALA A 21 24.90 -11.01 43.19
C ALA A 21 24.50 -10.71 41.72
N PHE A 22 23.25 -10.34 41.45
CA PHE A 22 22.79 -9.92 40.11
C PHE A 22 22.84 -8.40 39.89
N ILE A 23 23.06 -7.61 40.93
CA ILE A 23 23.17 -6.14 40.83
C ILE A 23 24.42 -5.67 40.06
N PRO A 24 25.61 -6.33 40.10
CA PRO A 24 26.78 -5.80 39.40
C PRO A 24 26.74 -6.08 37.88
N LEU A 25 25.81 -6.91 37.38
CA LEU A 25 25.66 -7.17 35.94
C LEU A 25 24.95 -6.05 35.16
N LEU A 26 24.29 -5.11 35.84
CA LEU A 26 23.63 -3.96 35.21
C LEU A 26 24.55 -2.72 35.09
N ALA A 27 25.78 -2.78 35.61
CA ALA A 27 26.75 -1.68 35.54
C ALA A 27 27.71 -1.75 34.33
N ALA A 28 27.54 -2.72 33.42
CA ALA A 28 28.45 -2.93 32.29
C ALA A 28 27.99 -2.28 30.96
N CYS A 29 26.90 -1.50 30.96
CA CYS A 29 26.47 -0.72 29.80
C CYS A 29 26.80 0.77 29.98
N THR A 30 28.03 1.13 30.36
CA THR A 30 28.50 2.46 30.01
C THR A 30 28.73 2.44 28.51
N VAL A 31 27.82 3.03 27.74
CA VAL A 31 28.10 3.32 26.34
C VAL A 31 29.34 4.21 26.35
N GLU A 32 30.48 3.65 25.93
CA GLU A 32 31.57 4.49 25.50
C GLU A 32 31.06 5.22 24.26
N THR A 33 30.51 6.41 24.46
CA THR A 33 30.62 7.44 23.45
C THR A 33 32.09 7.80 23.43
N SER A 34 32.93 6.98 22.80
CA SER A 34 34.22 7.47 22.33
C SER A 34 33.87 8.69 21.48
N PRO A 35 34.25 9.91 21.85
CA PRO A 35 34.29 10.97 20.87
C PRO A 35 35.33 10.46 19.89
N GLY A 36 34.90 9.94 18.74
CA GLY A 36 35.82 9.75 17.64
C GLY A 36 36.59 11.07 17.42
N PRO A 37 37.77 11.04 16.77
CA PRO A 37 38.45 12.27 16.37
C PRO A 37 37.57 12.99 15.35
N GLY A 38 36.65 13.78 15.90
CA GLY A 38 35.46 14.32 15.28
C GLY A 38 34.85 15.35 16.22
N GLY A 39 35.67 15.94 17.09
CA GLY A 39 35.44 17.27 17.63
C GLY A 39 35.54 18.28 16.49
N GLY A 40 34.58 18.23 15.58
CA GLY A 40 34.30 19.33 14.67
C GLY A 40 33.77 20.46 15.54
N GLY A 41 34.69 21.23 16.13
CA GLY A 41 34.37 22.52 16.69
C GLY A 41 33.50 23.23 15.66
N ARG A 42 32.33 23.71 16.10
CA ARG A 42 31.50 24.58 15.25
C ARG A 42 32.44 25.69 14.77
N PRO A 43 32.71 25.80 13.45
CA PRO A 43 33.52 26.89 12.96
C PRO A 43 32.86 28.18 13.44
N ILE A 44 33.60 28.99 14.18
CA ILE A 44 33.20 30.35 14.52
C ILE A 44 32.84 30.99 13.16
N PRO A 45 31.63 31.53 12.97
CA PRO A 45 31.27 32.21 11.74
C PRO A 45 32.02 33.54 11.69
N GLY A 46 33.32 33.48 11.39
CA GLY A 46 34.00 34.60 10.77
C GLY A 46 33.51 34.70 9.33
N PRO A 47 33.49 35.90 8.72
CA PRO A 47 33.20 36.06 7.30
C PRO A 47 34.30 35.36 6.49
N GLY A 48 34.15 34.06 6.30
CA GLY A 48 35.08 33.23 5.57
C GLY A 48 34.99 33.63 4.10
N MET A 49 36.04 34.26 3.61
CA MET A 49 36.22 34.48 2.18
C MET A 49 36.19 33.11 1.50
N CYS A 50 35.10 32.82 0.79
CA CYS A 50 34.99 31.60 0.02
C CYS A 50 35.62 31.81 -1.35
N THR A 51 36.25 30.77 -1.87
CA THR A 51 36.68 30.75 -3.27
C THR A 51 35.45 30.81 -4.19
N MET A 52 35.63 31.36 -5.38
CA MET A 52 34.62 31.34 -6.45
C MET A 52 34.52 29.98 -7.15
N GLU A 53 35.06 28.93 -6.54
CA GLU A 53 34.99 27.56 -7.06
C GLU A 53 33.54 27.10 -7.07
N TYR A 54 33.08 26.60 -8.21
CA TYR A 54 31.74 26.05 -8.37
C TYR A 54 31.77 24.53 -8.21
N ALA A 55 31.40 24.07 -7.02
CA ALA A 55 31.31 22.67 -6.64
C ALA A 55 30.00 22.47 -5.85
N PRO A 56 28.85 22.44 -6.53
CA PRO A 56 27.56 22.67 -5.91
C PRO A 56 27.23 21.60 -4.87
N VAL A 57 26.50 22.01 -3.84
CA VAL A 57 26.03 21.12 -2.78
C VAL A 57 24.54 21.35 -2.50
N CYS A 58 23.83 20.28 -2.19
CA CYS A 58 22.48 20.36 -1.69
C CYS A 58 22.54 20.45 -0.17
N ALA A 59 22.05 21.55 0.38
CA ALA A 59 22.10 21.83 1.80
C ALA A 59 20.73 22.21 2.33
N GLU A 60 20.49 22.03 3.62
CA GLU A 60 19.21 22.28 4.29
C GLU A 60 19.41 23.23 5.46
N ARG A 61 18.45 24.16 5.63
CA ARG A 61 18.37 25.03 6.81
C ARG A 61 16.91 25.28 7.13
N GLY A 62 16.50 24.98 8.37
CA GLY A 62 15.13 25.19 8.83
C GLY A 62 14.07 24.51 7.97
N GLY A 63 14.32 23.27 7.50
CA GLY A 63 13.40 22.50 6.67
C GLY A 63 13.35 22.90 5.19
N ARG A 64 14.15 23.90 4.76
CA ARG A 64 14.24 24.31 3.36
C ARG A 64 15.55 23.84 2.75
N ARG A 65 15.46 23.12 1.62
CA ARG A 65 16.62 22.68 0.84
C ARG A 65 16.97 23.70 -0.23
N GLN A 66 18.26 23.98 -0.37
CA GLN A 66 18.79 24.90 -1.36
C GLN A 66 20.11 24.37 -1.94
N THR A 67 20.28 24.56 -3.25
CA THR A 67 21.57 24.36 -3.91
C THR A 67 22.45 25.58 -3.64
N LEU A 68 23.64 25.36 -3.09
CA LEU A 68 24.65 26.40 -2.87
C LEU A 68 25.88 26.14 -3.73
N SER A 69 26.61 27.19 -4.09
CA SER A 69 27.66 27.14 -5.12
C SER A 69 28.82 26.24 -4.73
N ASN A 70 29.15 26.20 -3.44
CA ASN A 70 30.13 25.28 -2.87
C ASN A 70 29.91 25.03 -1.37
N ALA A 71 30.68 24.09 -0.83
CA ALA A 71 30.61 23.71 0.58
C ALA A 71 31.07 24.82 1.55
N CYS A 72 31.95 25.72 1.12
CA CYS A 72 32.36 26.87 1.94
C CYS A 72 31.17 27.81 2.13
N GLU A 73 30.50 28.19 1.04
CA GLU A 73 29.34 29.06 1.06
C GLU A 73 28.19 28.46 1.88
N ALA A 74 27.96 27.15 1.78
CA ALA A 74 26.96 26.46 2.60
C ALA A 74 27.22 26.58 4.09
N ARG A 75 28.44 26.31 4.54
CA ARG A 75 28.80 26.42 5.96
C ARG A 75 28.76 27.87 6.44
N ASN A 76 29.25 28.81 5.63
CA ASN A 76 29.25 30.24 5.97
C ASN A 76 27.82 30.78 6.13
N ARG A 77 26.88 30.30 5.30
CA ARG A 77 25.45 30.62 5.40
C ARG A 77 24.71 29.77 6.46
N GLY A 78 25.39 28.89 7.19
CA GLY A 78 24.81 28.05 8.24
C GLY A 78 23.84 27.00 7.73
N PHE A 79 24.06 26.47 6.51
CA PHE A 79 23.31 25.33 5.98
C PHE A 79 24.04 24.03 6.30
N ASP A 80 23.26 23.00 6.61
CA ASP A 80 23.75 21.63 6.77
C ASP A 80 23.78 20.93 5.41
N ILE A 81 24.95 20.48 4.98
CA ILE A 81 25.11 19.83 3.67
C ILE A 81 24.54 18.41 3.73
N ILE A 82 23.56 18.11 2.87
CA ILE A 82 22.95 16.78 2.72
C ILE A 82 23.80 15.91 1.81
N HIS A 83 24.12 16.41 0.61
CA HIS A 83 24.91 15.68 -0.38
C HIS A 83 25.62 16.64 -1.36
N ARG A 84 26.63 16.12 -2.06
CA ARG A 84 27.29 16.82 -3.17
C ARG A 84 26.39 16.87 -4.41
N GLY A 85 26.52 17.91 -5.21
CA GLY A 85 25.66 18.20 -6.36
C GLY A 85 24.42 19.01 -5.97
N GLU A 86 23.67 19.47 -6.97
CA GLU A 86 22.48 20.29 -6.77
C GLU A 86 21.35 19.52 -6.07
N CYS A 87 20.51 20.24 -5.31
CA CYS A 87 19.27 19.66 -4.82
C CYS A 87 18.38 19.21 -5.98
N ARG A 88 17.70 18.08 -5.82
CA ARG A 88 16.63 17.68 -6.75
C ARG A 88 15.58 18.78 -6.77
N ARG A 89 15.39 19.44 -7.93
CA ARG A 89 14.33 20.42 -8.11
C ARG A 89 13.00 19.74 -7.76
N GLN A 90 12.27 20.33 -6.83
CA GLN A 90 10.85 20.01 -6.71
C GLN A 90 10.20 20.45 -8.02
N PRO A 91 9.36 19.62 -8.65
CA PRO A 91 8.70 20.04 -9.89
C PRO A 91 7.89 21.30 -9.58
N GLU A 92 8.28 22.40 -10.20
CA GLU A 92 7.50 23.63 -10.16
C GLU A 92 6.12 23.30 -10.74
N VAL A 93 5.06 23.62 -9.99
CA VAL A 93 3.69 23.40 -10.44
C VAL A 93 3.44 24.37 -11.59
N ARG A 94 3.32 23.84 -12.82
CA ARG A 94 3.07 24.65 -14.02
C ARG A 94 1.56 24.81 -14.21
N ALA A 95 1.11 25.98 -14.68
CA ALA A 95 -0.27 26.12 -15.11
C ALA A 95 -0.53 25.18 -16.31
N CYS A 96 -1.55 24.33 -16.20
CA CYS A 96 -1.93 23.39 -17.27
C CYS A 96 -3.10 23.92 -18.07
N THR A 97 -3.09 23.66 -19.38
CA THR A 97 -4.26 23.88 -20.24
C THR A 97 -5.36 22.88 -19.89
N ARG A 98 -6.61 23.22 -20.22
CA ARG A 98 -7.79 22.35 -20.04
C ARG A 98 -7.95 21.33 -21.18
N GLU A 99 -6.94 21.20 -22.02
CA GLU A 99 -6.94 20.26 -23.15
C GLU A 99 -6.90 18.81 -22.64
N TYR A 100 -7.80 17.97 -23.17
CA TYR A 100 -7.90 16.57 -22.80
C TYR A 100 -7.13 15.70 -23.81
N ASN A 101 -5.94 15.24 -23.41
CA ASN A 101 -5.05 14.36 -24.16
C ASN A 101 -4.48 13.31 -23.19
N PRO A 102 -5.25 12.26 -22.86
CA PRO A 102 -5.00 11.45 -21.68
C PRO A 102 -3.68 10.70 -21.77
N VAL A 103 -3.04 10.51 -20.61
CA VAL A 103 -1.79 9.75 -20.48
C VAL A 103 -1.85 8.80 -19.29
N CYS A 104 -1.13 7.69 -19.39
CA CYS A 104 -0.92 6.77 -18.28
C CYS A 104 0.42 7.10 -17.63
N GLY A 105 0.36 7.55 -16.38
CA GLY A 105 1.53 7.84 -15.54
C GLY A 105 1.75 6.73 -14.51
N GLU A 106 3.02 6.49 -14.16
CA GLU A 106 3.41 5.60 -13.08
C GLU A 106 4.19 6.35 -11.99
N ARG A 107 3.87 6.06 -10.74
CA ARG A 107 4.64 6.54 -9.58
C ARG A 107 4.66 5.46 -8.51
N ARG A 108 5.88 5.02 -8.16
CA ARG A 108 6.10 3.98 -7.12
C ARG A 108 5.28 2.70 -7.37
N GLY A 109 5.25 2.23 -8.62
CA GLY A 109 4.52 1.03 -9.04
C GLY A 109 2.99 1.17 -9.14
N ARG A 110 2.43 2.36 -8.90
CA ARG A 110 1.01 2.64 -9.15
C ARG A 110 0.84 3.39 -10.47
N GLN A 111 -0.03 2.86 -11.32
CA GLN A 111 -0.42 3.48 -12.59
C GLN A 111 -1.73 4.26 -12.43
N GLN A 112 -1.78 5.47 -12.98
CA GLN A 112 -2.94 6.35 -12.95
C GLN A 112 -3.10 7.08 -14.28
N THR A 113 -4.35 7.23 -14.72
CA THR A 113 -4.71 8.04 -15.89
C THR A 113 -4.80 9.52 -15.49
N PHE A 114 -4.20 10.38 -16.31
CA PHE A 114 -4.29 11.85 -16.17
C PHE A 114 -4.97 12.44 -17.40
N ALA A 115 -5.69 13.57 -17.25
CA ALA A 115 -6.37 14.23 -18.35
C ALA A 115 -5.39 14.72 -19.43
N ASN A 116 -4.19 15.13 -19.02
CA ASN A 116 -3.10 15.43 -19.94
C ASN A 116 -1.71 15.25 -19.30
N ALA A 117 -0.68 15.36 -20.14
CA ALA A 117 0.72 15.22 -19.75
C ALA A 117 1.23 16.33 -18.82
N CYS A 118 0.59 17.50 -18.78
CA CYS A 118 0.95 18.56 -17.85
C CYS A 118 0.54 18.17 -16.43
N GLU A 119 -0.71 17.74 -16.24
CA GLU A 119 -1.22 17.31 -14.94
C GLU A 119 -0.42 16.14 -14.36
N ALA A 120 -0.09 15.15 -15.18
CA ALA A 120 0.73 14.00 -14.78
C ALA A 120 2.10 14.44 -14.21
N ARG A 121 2.78 15.39 -14.88
CA ARG A 121 4.10 15.88 -14.45
C ARG A 121 4.02 16.74 -13.20
N ASN A 122 3.01 17.60 -13.08
CA ASN A 122 2.80 18.39 -11.87
C ASN A 122 2.58 17.51 -10.63
N GLN A 123 1.92 16.36 -10.80
CA GLN A 123 1.72 15.38 -9.74
C GLN A 123 2.93 14.44 -9.53
N GLY A 124 4.00 14.63 -10.30
CA GLY A 124 5.24 13.85 -10.18
C GLY A 124 5.14 12.42 -10.69
N PHE A 125 4.24 12.14 -11.63
CA PHE A 125 4.14 10.85 -12.31
C PHE A 125 5.04 10.82 -13.56
N GLN A 126 5.68 9.67 -13.78
CA GLN A 126 6.41 9.41 -15.02
C GLN A 126 5.45 8.86 -16.05
N ILE A 127 5.35 9.49 -17.22
CA ILE A 127 4.45 9.03 -18.29
C ILE A 127 5.05 7.78 -18.93
N ILE A 128 4.34 6.67 -18.85
CA ILE A 128 4.76 5.37 -19.42
C ILE A 128 4.11 5.10 -20.78
N ARG A 129 2.93 5.67 -21.04
CA ARG A 129 2.20 5.49 -22.30
C ARG A 129 1.23 6.64 -22.56
N ARG A 130 0.94 6.90 -23.85
CA ARG A 130 -0.19 7.73 -24.29
C ARG A 130 -1.53 7.00 -24.09
N GLY A 131 -2.59 7.77 -23.93
CA GLY A 131 -3.92 7.26 -23.62
C GLY A 131 -4.05 6.82 -22.16
N GLU A 132 -5.22 6.35 -21.79
CA GLU A 132 -5.51 5.91 -20.42
C GLU A 132 -4.67 4.69 -20.00
N CYS A 133 -4.51 4.51 -18.70
CA CYS A 133 -3.96 3.27 -18.16
C CYS A 133 -4.86 2.10 -18.53
N ARG A 134 -4.23 0.95 -18.84
CA ARG A 134 -5.00 -0.28 -19.01
C ARG A 134 -5.53 -0.57 -17.62
N ARG A 135 -6.86 -0.52 -17.42
CA ARG A 135 -7.45 -1.26 -16.32
C ARG A 135 -6.94 -2.68 -16.55
N GLN A 136 -6.19 -3.26 -15.61
CA GLN A 136 -6.12 -4.71 -15.59
C GLN A 136 -7.60 -5.12 -15.64
N PRO A 137 -8.04 -5.88 -16.66
CA PRO A 137 -9.33 -6.54 -16.53
C PRO A 137 -9.24 -7.21 -15.18
N ASP A 138 -10.19 -6.90 -14.29
CA ASP A 138 -10.25 -7.54 -12.99
C ASP A 138 -9.91 -9.01 -13.25
N ARG A 139 -8.80 -9.51 -12.68
CA ARG A 139 -8.54 -10.93 -12.67
C ARG A 139 -9.56 -11.55 -11.73
N ARG A 140 -10.84 -11.42 -12.05
CA ARG A 140 -11.72 -12.56 -11.99
C ARG A 140 -11.13 -13.43 -13.09
N PRO A 141 -10.50 -14.57 -12.76
CA PRO A 141 -10.47 -15.64 -13.75
C PRO A 141 -11.90 -15.69 -14.25
N ASP A 142 -12.09 -15.65 -15.57
CA ASP A 142 -13.37 -15.97 -16.17
C ASP A 142 -13.84 -17.19 -15.41
N ARG A 143 -14.78 -17.00 -14.47
CA ARG A 143 -15.35 -18.10 -13.72
C ARG A 143 -16.07 -18.79 -14.83
N GLU A 144 -15.41 -19.84 -15.32
CA GLU A 144 -15.86 -20.71 -16.38
C GLU A 144 -17.37 -20.74 -16.26
N PRO A 145 -18.13 -20.26 -17.27
CA PRO A 145 -19.56 -20.09 -17.13
C PRO A 145 -20.05 -21.39 -16.54
N ASP A 146 -20.57 -21.32 -15.31
CA ASP A 146 -20.90 -22.50 -14.52
C ASP A 146 -21.76 -23.35 -15.45
N ARG A 147 -21.17 -24.42 -16.01
CA ARG A 147 -21.83 -25.30 -16.98
C ARG A 147 -22.81 -26.17 -16.20
N ARG A 148 -23.67 -25.53 -15.42
CA ARG A 148 -24.90 -26.10 -14.90
C ARG A 148 -25.90 -25.98 -16.04
N PRO A 149 -26.24 -27.10 -16.70
CA PRO A 149 -27.12 -27.09 -17.87
C PRO A 149 -28.56 -26.66 -17.56
N ASP A 150 -28.89 -26.42 -16.28
CA ASP A 150 -30.28 -26.45 -15.81
C ASP A 150 -30.89 -25.07 -15.51
N ARG A 151 -30.14 -23.97 -15.67
CA ARG A 151 -30.72 -22.63 -15.50
C ARG A 151 -30.73 -21.89 -16.83
N GLU A 152 -31.64 -22.30 -17.70
CA GLU A 152 -32.04 -21.47 -18.83
C GLU A 152 -32.41 -20.07 -18.31
N PRO A 153 -31.93 -19.00 -18.99
CA PRO A 153 -32.40 -17.65 -18.69
C PRO A 153 -33.91 -17.63 -18.77
N GLN A 154 -34.58 -16.95 -17.84
CA GLN A 154 -36.04 -16.80 -17.89
C GLN A 154 -36.41 -16.14 -19.23
N ARG A 155 -37.08 -16.90 -20.12
CA ARG A 155 -37.49 -16.46 -21.45
C ARG A 155 -38.84 -15.75 -21.36
N MET A 156 -39.10 -14.78 -22.23
CA MET A 156 -40.46 -14.24 -22.38
C MET A 156 -41.34 -15.31 -23.02
N CYS A 157 -42.40 -15.72 -22.32
CA CYS A 157 -43.34 -16.72 -22.82
C CYS A 157 -44.53 -16.06 -23.50
N THR A 158 -45.01 -16.68 -24.57
CA THR A 158 -46.30 -16.34 -25.17
C THR A 158 -47.45 -16.80 -24.25
N MET A 159 -48.63 -16.22 -24.44
CA MET A 159 -49.87 -16.63 -23.75
C MET A 159 -50.57 -17.81 -24.45
N GLU A 160 -49.85 -18.55 -25.28
CA GLU A 160 -50.36 -19.75 -25.95
C GLU A 160 -50.67 -20.83 -24.91
N TYR A 161 -51.87 -21.41 -24.98
CA TYR A 161 -52.29 -22.51 -24.11
C TYR A 161 -52.08 -23.85 -24.83
N ALA A 162 -50.97 -24.51 -24.51
CA ALA A 162 -50.57 -25.81 -25.01
C ALA A 162 -50.04 -26.64 -23.83
N PRO A 163 -50.94 -27.20 -22.99
CA PRO A 163 -50.56 -27.67 -21.67
C PRO A 163 -49.57 -28.82 -21.73
N VAL A 164 -48.65 -28.86 -20.76
CA VAL A 164 -47.65 -29.92 -20.63
C VAL A 164 -47.57 -30.41 -19.19
N CYS A 165 -47.31 -31.70 -19.01
CA CYS A 165 -47.00 -32.30 -17.73
C CYS A 165 -45.49 -32.31 -17.57
N ALA A 166 -45.00 -31.70 -16.50
CA ALA A 166 -43.57 -31.56 -16.24
C ALA A 166 -43.23 -31.95 -14.80
N GLU A 167 -42.01 -32.44 -14.60
CA GLU A 167 -41.51 -32.95 -13.33
C GLU A 167 -40.29 -32.15 -12.85
N ARG A 168 -40.25 -31.87 -11.55
CA ARG A 168 -39.05 -31.34 -10.87
C ARG A 168 -38.91 -31.98 -9.49
N GLY A 169 -37.83 -32.73 -9.28
CA GLY A 169 -37.53 -33.35 -8.00
C GLY A 169 -38.63 -34.30 -7.49
N GLY A 170 -39.19 -35.14 -8.36
CA GLY A 170 -40.22 -36.13 -8.02
C GLY A 170 -41.65 -35.56 -7.91
N ARG A 171 -41.86 -34.28 -8.22
CA ARG A 171 -43.20 -33.66 -8.23
C ARG A 171 -43.62 -33.35 -9.65
N MET A 172 -44.77 -33.91 -10.07
CA MET A 172 -45.40 -33.61 -11.35
C MET A 172 -46.34 -32.41 -11.23
N ARG A 173 -46.33 -31.52 -12.23
CA ARG A 173 -47.22 -30.36 -12.31
C ARG A 173 -47.59 -30.06 -13.76
N THR A 174 -48.84 -29.71 -13.99
CA THR A 174 -49.33 -29.19 -15.28
C THR A 174 -48.95 -27.73 -15.43
N PHE A 175 -48.42 -27.36 -16.60
CA PHE A 175 -48.12 -25.98 -16.98
C PHE A 175 -48.96 -25.54 -18.17
N PRO A 176 -49.30 -24.24 -18.28
CA PRO A 176 -50.03 -23.69 -19.43
C PRO A 176 -49.33 -23.93 -20.78
N ASN A 177 -47.99 -23.88 -20.79
CA ASN A 177 -47.18 -24.20 -21.96
C ASN A 177 -45.74 -24.63 -21.59
N ALA A 178 -45.02 -25.16 -22.57
CA ALA A 178 -43.64 -25.61 -22.42
C ALA A 178 -42.68 -24.50 -21.93
N CYS A 179 -42.88 -23.26 -22.39
CA CYS A 179 -42.03 -22.14 -22.00
C CYS A 179 -42.14 -21.83 -20.50
N THR A 180 -43.37 -21.78 -19.97
CA THR A 180 -43.61 -21.55 -18.54
C THR A 180 -43.09 -22.69 -17.67
N ALA A 181 -43.16 -23.94 -18.15
CA ALA A 181 -42.53 -25.09 -17.49
C ALA A 181 -41.00 -24.95 -17.41
N GLY A 182 -40.36 -24.54 -18.51
CA GLY A 182 -38.92 -24.33 -18.59
C GLY A 182 -38.42 -23.18 -17.71
N ASN A 183 -39.12 -22.04 -17.68
CA ASN A 183 -38.80 -20.92 -16.80
C ASN A 183 -38.86 -21.29 -15.30
N ASP A 184 -39.80 -22.15 -14.94
CA ASP A 184 -39.93 -22.69 -13.60
C ASP A 184 -38.95 -23.86 -13.34
N GLY A 185 -38.14 -24.26 -14.31
CA GLY A 185 -37.13 -25.32 -14.19
C GLY A 185 -37.71 -26.73 -14.08
N PHE A 186 -38.90 -26.97 -14.63
CA PHE A 186 -39.49 -28.30 -14.72
C PHE A 186 -39.16 -28.96 -16.04
N ARG A 187 -38.87 -30.27 -16.01
CA ARG A 187 -38.62 -31.09 -17.20
C ARG A 187 -39.92 -31.66 -17.72
N ILE A 188 -40.27 -31.41 -18.98
CA ILE A 188 -41.49 -31.93 -19.60
C ILE A 188 -41.37 -33.46 -19.74
N ILE A 189 -42.36 -34.18 -19.20
CA ILE A 189 -42.45 -35.64 -19.25
C ILE A 189 -43.63 -36.13 -20.12
N GLY A 190 -44.57 -35.24 -20.46
CA GLY A 190 -45.70 -35.58 -21.31
C GLY A 190 -46.43 -34.36 -21.87
N THR A 191 -47.09 -34.54 -23.00
CA THR A 191 -47.99 -33.55 -23.60
C THR A 191 -49.37 -33.60 -22.93
N GLY A 192 -49.99 -32.45 -22.71
CA GLY A 192 -51.26 -32.34 -21.99
C GLY A 192 -51.07 -32.24 -20.47
N GLU A 193 -52.18 -32.30 -19.74
CA GLU A 193 -52.17 -32.18 -18.29
C GLU A 193 -51.68 -33.48 -17.61
N CYS A 194 -51.10 -33.35 -16.42
CA CYS A 194 -50.71 -34.51 -15.62
C CYS A 194 -51.95 -35.32 -15.22
N ARG A 195 -51.93 -36.63 -15.49
CA ARG A 195 -52.95 -37.57 -15.03
C ARG A 195 -52.63 -37.98 -13.58
N ARG A 196 -53.68 -38.10 -12.76
CA ARG A 196 -53.57 -38.62 -11.39
C ARG A 196 -53.49 -40.13 -11.37
#